data_AF-X0XVD0-F1
#
_entry.id   AF-X0XVD0-F1
#
_cell.length_a   1.000
_cell.length_b   1.000
_cell.length_c   1.000
_cell.angle_alpha   90.00
_cell.angle_beta   90.00
_cell.angle_gamma   90.00
#
_symmetry.space_group_name_H-M   'P 1'
#
loop_
_entity.id
_entity.type
_entity.pdbx_description
1 polymer ?
#
loop_
_entity_poly.entity_id
_entity_poly.type
_entity_poly.pdbx_seq_one_letter_code
_entity_poly.pdbx_strand_id
1 'polypeptide(L)'
;MPKEQSYKKIHFTRIIKGEKEKEEISDIIVKESFLSVILNKEKVITLKCSPEDYNYLGIGFLYTSGILQKKEDINSIVVDEE
;
A
#
# COMPACT_ATOMS: atom_id res chain seq x y z
N MET A 1 6.09 14.82 7.21
CA MET A 1 5.02 15.35 6.31
C MET A 1 4.71 14.23 5.35
N PRO A 2 3.46 13.75 5.22
CA PRO A 2 3.17 12.65 4.29
C PRO A 2 3.51 13.13 2.87
N LYS A 3 4.43 12.42 2.22
CA LYS A 3 4.77 12.62 0.81
C LYS A 3 3.53 12.19 0.00
N GLU A 4 3.11 13.05 -0.93
CA GLU A 4 2.06 12.83 -1.95
C GLU A 4 0.90 11.84 -1.63
N GLN A 5 0.15 12.19 -0.59
CA GLN A 5 -1.27 11.87 -0.35
C GLN A 5 -1.68 10.39 -0.58
N SER A 6 -1.36 9.53 0.41
CA SER A 6 -1.82 8.14 0.58
C SER A 6 -3.33 7.96 0.76
N TYR A 7 -4.10 9.04 0.69
CA TYR A 7 -5.55 9.03 0.79
C TYR A 7 -6.16 10.01 -0.22
N LYS A 8 -7.43 9.84 -0.54
CA LYS A 8 -8.24 10.75 -1.34
C LYS A 8 -9.44 11.19 -0.53
N LYS A 9 -9.73 12.50 -0.52
CA LYS A 9 -11.01 12.99 0.01
C LYS A 9 -12.10 12.78 -1.04
N ILE A 10 -13.20 12.15 -0.63
CA ILE A 10 -14.35 11.92 -1.50
C ILE A 10 -15.61 12.55 -0.89
N HIS A 11 -16.54 12.91 -1.76
CA HIS A 11 -17.88 13.35 -1.39
C HIS A 11 -18.85 12.23 -1.77
N PHE A 12 -19.76 11.89 -0.86
CA PHE A 12 -20.79 10.88 -1.12
C PHE A 12 -22.09 11.24 -0.43
N THR A 13 -23.19 10.93 -1.11
CA THR A 13 -24.54 11.04 -0.56
C THR A 13 -24.86 9.76 0.22
N ARG A 14 -25.06 9.88 1.55
CA ARG A 14 -25.54 8.79 2.39
C ARG A 14 -27.08 8.75 2.35
N ILE A 15 -27.63 7.55 2.14
CA ILE A 15 -29.07 7.27 2.15
C ILE A 15 -29.35 6.22 3.24
N ILE A 16 -30.17 6.56 4.23
CA ILE A 16 -30.53 5.66 5.33
C ILE A 16 -31.98 5.22 5.16
N LYS A 17 -32.21 3.90 5.24
CA LYS A 17 -33.57 3.33 5.09
C LYS A 17 -34.45 3.81 6.25
N GLY A 18 -35.56 4.46 5.93
CA GLY A 18 -36.52 5.00 6.90
C GLY A 18 -36.38 6.50 7.13
N GLU A 19 -35.29 7.10 6.66
CA GLU A 19 -35.12 8.55 6.63
C GLU A 19 -35.55 9.09 5.25
N LYS A 20 -36.22 10.25 5.25
CA LYS A 20 -36.66 10.91 4.01
C LYS A 20 -35.56 11.78 3.39
N GLU A 21 -34.67 12.30 4.23
CA GLU A 21 -33.61 13.19 3.80
C GLU A 21 -32.34 12.40 3.48
N LYS A 22 -31.58 12.90 2.51
CA LYS A 22 -30.27 12.38 2.17
C LYS A 22 -29.22 13.28 2.80
N GLU A 23 -28.09 12.70 3.21
CA GLU A 23 -27.00 13.44 3.83
C GLU A 23 -25.82 13.53 2.86
N GLU A 24 -25.33 14.75 2.60
CA GLU A 24 -24.08 14.96 1.85
C GLU A 24 -22.89 14.94 2.81
N ILE A 25 -22.01 13.95 2.65
CA ILE A 25 -20.87 13.72 3.55
C ILE A 25 -19.57 13.80 2.75
N SER A 26 -18.49 14.19 3.42
CA SER A 26 -17.14 14.05 2.89
C SER A 26 -16.28 13.23 3.85
N ASP A 27 -15.49 12.29 3.32
CA ASP A 27 -14.55 11.50 4.12
C ASP A 27 -13.27 11.22 3.33
N ILE A 28 -12.24 10.71 4.00
CA ILE A 28 -11.00 10.25 3.40
C ILE A 28 -11.05 8.74 3.14
N ILE A 29 -10.47 8.33 2.01
CA ILE A 29 -10.28 6.92 1.67
C ILE A 29 -8.80 6.70 1.38
N VAL A 30 -8.20 5.68 1.99
CA VAL A 30 -6.82 5.27 1.71
C VAL A 30 -6.71 4.75 0.27
N LYS A 31 -5.65 5.13 -0.42
CA LYS A 31 -5.34 4.62 -1.76
C LYS A 31 -4.76 3.22 -1.66
N GLU A 32 -5.23 2.32 -2.52
CA GLU A 32 -4.60 1.01 -2.75
C GLU A 32 -3.60 1.13 -3.90
N SER A 33 -2.46 0.47 -3.75
CA SER A 33 -1.37 0.38 -4.71
C SER A 33 -0.89 -1.07 -4.80
N PHE A 34 0.03 -1.33 -5.73
CA PHE A 34 0.62 -2.63 -5.95
C PHE A 34 2.14 -2.56 -5.83
N LEU A 35 2.73 -3.42 -5.01
CA LEU A 35 4.17 -3.59 -4.90
C LEU A 35 4.59 -4.93 -5.51
N SER A 36 5.38 -4.90 -6.58
CA SER A 36 6.01 -6.12 -7.12
C SER A 36 7.39 -6.33 -6.51
N VAL A 37 7.57 -7.43 -5.79
CA VAL A 37 8.86 -7.80 -5.20
C VAL A 37 9.64 -8.65 -6.19
N ILE A 38 10.82 -8.18 -6.58
CA ILE A 38 11.71 -8.82 -7.54
C ILE A 38 13.02 -9.17 -6.83
N LEU A 39 13.39 -10.45 -6.83
CA LEU A 39 14.63 -10.96 -6.23
C LEU A 39 15.51 -11.51 -7.35
N ASN A 40 16.74 -11.01 -7.48
CA ASN A 40 17.71 -11.48 -8.47
C ASN A 40 17.14 -11.56 -9.91
N LYS A 41 16.37 -10.53 -10.31
CA LYS A 41 15.69 -10.39 -11.61
C LYS A 41 14.46 -11.29 -11.81
N GLU A 42 14.05 -12.05 -10.79
CA GLU A 42 12.84 -12.87 -10.82
C GLU A 42 11.74 -12.27 -9.95
N LYS A 43 10.52 -12.21 -10.49
CA LYS A 43 9.36 -11.73 -9.75
C LYS A 43 8.90 -12.79 -8.75
N VAL A 44 8.89 -12.45 -7.47
CA VAL A 44 8.47 -13.34 -6.38
C VAL A 44 6.96 -13.20 -6.13
N ILE A 45 6.46 -11.96 -6.01
CA ILE A 45 5.06 -11.69 -5.69
C ILE A 45 4.65 -10.28 -6.14
N THR A 46 3.35 -10.05 -6.24
CA THR A 46 2.76 -8.69 -6.19
C THR A 46 1.83 -8.59 -4.99
N LEU A 47 2.08 -7.62 -4.13
CA LEU A 47 1.29 -7.31 -2.95
C LEU A 47 0.35 -6.14 -3.25
N LYS A 48 -0.88 -6.19 -2.73
CA LYS A 48 -1.74 -5.01 -2.62
C LYS A 48 -1.43 -4.31 -1.32
N CYS A 49 -1.15 -3.01 -1.36
CA CYS A 49 -0.71 -2.26 -0.18
C CYS A 49 -1.07 -0.78 -0.27
N SER A 50 -0.86 -0.04 0.82
CA SER A 50 -0.83 1.42 0.77
C SER A 50 0.41 1.91 0.01
N PRO A 51 0.37 3.08 -0.64
CA PRO A 51 1.48 3.59 -1.44
C PRO A 51 2.58 4.25 -0.60
N GLU A 52 3.06 3.55 0.42
CA GLU A 52 4.06 4.05 1.37
C GLU A 52 5.00 2.91 1.79
N ASP A 53 6.24 3.26 2.16
CA ASP A 53 7.21 2.36 2.79
C ASP A 53 7.46 1.03 2.04
N TYR A 54 7.50 1.08 0.70
CA TYR A 54 7.63 -0.10 -0.16
C TYR A 54 8.88 -0.95 0.14
N ASN A 55 10.01 -0.32 0.48
CA ASN A 55 11.22 -1.03 0.90
C ASN A 55 10.98 -1.89 2.14
N TYR A 56 10.36 -1.33 3.18
CA TYR A 56 10.09 -2.04 4.42
C TYR A 56 9.11 -3.18 4.20
N LEU A 57 8.05 -2.95 3.43
CA LEU A 57 7.09 -4.01 3.10
C LEU A 57 7.73 -5.15 2.30
N GLY A 58 8.51 -4.83 1.27
CA GLY A 58 9.18 -5.83 0.43
C GLY A 58 10.20 -6.66 1.22
N ILE A 59 11.07 -6.01 1.99
CA ILE A 59 12.06 -6.69 2.83
C ILE A 59 11.38 -7.52 3.92
N GLY A 60 10.38 -6.93 4.58
CA GLY A 60 9.60 -7.59 5.63
C GLY A 60 8.93 -8.85 5.11
N PHE A 61 8.30 -8.79 3.93
CA PHE A 61 7.70 -9.95 3.27
C PHE A 61 8.73 -11.06 3.02
N LEU A 62 9.88 -10.73 2.42
CA LEU A 62 10.94 -11.70 2.12
C LEU A 62 11.50 -12.35 3.40
N TYR A 63 11.65 -11.57 4.47
CA TYR A 63 12.07 -12.08 5.78
C TYR A 63 11.03 -13.02 6.40
N THR A 64 9.76 -12.60 6.48
CA THR A 64 8.70 -13.42 7.08
C THR A 64 8.35 -14.66 6.25
N SER A 65 8.67 -14.64 4.95
CA SER A 65 8.53 -15.81 4.06
C SER A 65 9.71 -16.78 4.13
N GLY A 66 10.75 -16.46 4.92
CA GLY A 66 11.94 -17.29 5.08
C GLY A 66 12.94 -17.23 3.90
N ILE A 67 12.73 -16.31 2.95
CA ILE A 67 13.64 -16.11 1.80
C ILE A 67 14.88 -15.36 2.24
N LEU A 68 14.72 -14.37 3.13
CA LEU A 68 15.81 -13.72 3.85
C LEU A 68 15.76 -14.17 5.32
N GLN A 69 16.91 -14.32 5.95
CA GLN A 69 17.01 -14.68 7.37
C GLN A 69 17.76 -13.63 8.20
N LYS A 70 18.58 -12.82 7.56
CA LYS A 70 19.35 -11.76 8.20
C LYS A 70 19.59 -10.61 7.23
N LYS A 71 19.98 -9.45 7.78
CA LYS A 71 20.23 -8.24 6.99
C LYS A 71 21.34 -8.45 5.96
N GLU A 72 22.33 -9.27 6.29
CA GLU A 72 23.49 -9.55 5.45
C GLU A 72 23.14 -10.37 4.20
N ASP A 73 21.94 -10.95 4.13
CA ASP A 73 21.45 -11.65 2.92
C ASP A 73 21.08 -10.65 1.80
N ILE A 74 21.02 -9.35 2.12
CA ILE A 74 20.64 -8.28 1.20
C ILE A 74 21.90 -7.56 0.70
N ASN A 75 22.24 -7.78 -0.58
CA ASN A 75 23.38 -7.10 -1.21
C ASN A 75 23.04 -5.66 -1.63
N SER A 76 21.85 -5.45 -2.18
CA SER A 76 21.36 -4.15 -2.62
C SER A 76 19.83 -4.14 -2.69
N ILE A 77 19.25 -2.95 -2.57
CA ILE A 77 17.82 -2.70 -2.73
C ILE A 77 17.66 -1.51 -3.65
N VAL A 78 16.74 -1.64 -4.61
CA VAL A 78 16.27 -0.54 -5.43
C VAL A 78 14.76 -0.51 -5.29
N VAL A 79 14.21 0.66 -5.03
CA VAL A 79 12.76 0.90 -5.05
C VAL A 79 12.51 1.85 -6.21
N ASP A 80 11.61 1.44 -7.09
CA ASP A 80 11.06 2.31 -8.12
C ASP A 80 9.76 2.88 -7.55
N GLU A 81 9.78 4.17 -7.21
CA GLU A 81 8.61 4.90 -6.72
C GLU A 81 8.09 5.75 -7.89
N GLU A 82 6.81 5.55 -8.26
CA GLU A 82 6.08 6.46 -9.17
C GLU A 82 5.73 7.78 -8.48
#